data_AF-A0A8T7J3U0-F1
#
_entry.id   AF-A0A8T7J3U0-F1
#
_cell.length_a   1.000
_cell.length_b   1.000
_cell.length_c   1.000
_cell.angle_alpha   90.00
_cell.angle_beta   90.00
_cell.angle_gamma   90.00
#
_symmetry.space_group_name_H-M   'P 1'
#
loop_
_entity.id
_entity.type
_entity.pdbx_description
1 polymer ?
#
loop_
_entity_poly.entity_id
_entity_poly.type
_entity_poly.pdbx_seq_one_letter_code
_entity_poly.pdbx_strand_id
1 'polypeptide(L)'
;MQKFEDLFENVYDTYSKGKMSSNRVVATKSLLASVSAESRTSDIATLGPQNEYLLQTKIRPLFGKQGVNESEIGTHPDFIDLEGTDTGTKNQYVCTLFVDIKGSTRLSLLYPLDTVYLFKNAVIKTCVEVIRSFDGHVHRLMGDAVMAFFGGSDIDKENAVADAINCSVTLRAVLEKSIKPWMIKNSIDAKDFGFRVGCDFGDDQEVLWGSFGYQNVGEVSATGLQVDMASKLQGLANKNQAMLGQGLLDFVDWPDKYSKIKVKEKNGQTQNLPVVLPNLTNANGMSIDYKMRILNYRNSINFSALPRA
;
A
#
# COMPACT_ATOMS: atom_id res chain seq x y z
N MET A 1 -6.46 -18.25 -15.55
CA MET A 1 -5.15 -17.62 -15.77
C MET A 1 -5.26 -16.27 -16.47
N GLN A 2 -5.82 -16.21 -17.68
CA GLN A 2 -5.92 -14.99 -18.50
C GLN A 2 -6.58 -13.77 -17.79
N LYS A 3 -7.43 -13.99 -16.77
CA LYS A 3 -8.13 -12.90 -16.04
C LYS A 3 -7.27 -12.06 -15.08
N PHE A 4 -6.09 -12.54 -14.66
CA PHE A 4 -5.23 -11.84 -13.67
C PHE A 4 -4.06 -11.10 -14.31
N GLU A 5 -3.58 -11.56 -15.46
CA GLU A 5 -2.40 -10.96 -16.15
C GLU A 5 -2.73 -9.56 -16.71
N ASP A 6 -3.94 -9.38 -17.23
CA ASP A 6 -4.39 -8.10 -17.81
C ASP A 6 -4.85 -7.08 -16.76
N LEU A 7 -4.74 -7.38 -15.46
CA LEU A 7 -5.24 -6.51 -14.39
C LEU A 7 -4.64 -5.10 -14.44
N PHE A 8 -3.32 -5.03 -14.45
CA PHE A 8 -2.57 -3.78 -14.54
C PHE A 8 -2.77 -3.11 -15.89
N GLU A 9 -2.87 -3.87 -16.99
CA GLU A 9 -3.13 -3.30 -18.32
C GLU A 9 -4.47 -2.58 -18.35
N ASN A 10 -5.54 -3.17 -17.80
CA ASN A 10 -6.86 -2.52 -17.71
C ASN A 10 -6.83 -1.25 -16.86
N VAL A 11 -6.13 -1.28 -15.72
CA VAL A 11 -5.91 -0.09 -14.87
C VAL A 11 -5.16 0.97 -15.67
N TYR A 12 -4.04 0.63 -16.31
CA TYR A 12 -3.21 1.56 -17.08
C TYR A 12 -4.00 2.20 -18.24
N ASP A 13 -4.68 1.39 -19.05
CA ASP A 13 -5.43 1.81 -20.23
C ASP A 13 -6.58 2.76 -19.91
N THR A 14 -7.30 2.48 -18.83
CA THR A 14 -8.38 3.35 -18.33
C THR A 14 -7.88 4.78 -18.15
N TYR A 15 -6.68 4.95 -17.59
CA TYR A 15 -6.14 6.26 -17.24
C TYR A 15 -5.32 6.91 -18.35
N SER A 16 -4.63 6.12 -19.18
CA SER A 16 -3.91 6.63 -20.34
C SER A 16 -4.87 7.22 -21.37
N LYS A 17 -6.03 6.57 -21.60
CA LYS A 17 -7.08 7.05 -22.52
C LYS A 17 -7.80 8.29 -21.99
N GLY A 18 -7.96 8.44 -20.68
CA GLY A 18 -8.48 9.67 -20.07
C GLY A 18 -7.67 10.94 -20.38
N LYS A 19 -6.35 10.81 -20.54
CA LYS A 19 -5.45 11.94 -20.90
C LYS A 19 -5.69 12.43 -22.35
N MET A 20 -6.01 11.53 -23.30
CA MET A 20 -6.37 11.92 -24.67
C MET A 20 -7.68 12.73 -24.74
N SER A 21 -8.63 12.47 -23.83
CA SER A 21 -9.88 13.24 -23.76
C SER A 21 -9.72 14.59 -23.04
N SER A 22 -8.80 14.70 -22.07
CA SER A 22 -8.66 15.92 -21.25
C SER A 22 -7.92 17.08 -21.94
N ASN A 23 -7.16 16.82 -23.00
CA ASN A 23 -6.44 17.86 -23.76
C ASN A 23 -7.34 18.83 -24.55
N ARG A 24 -8.68 18.71 -24.47
CA ARG A 24 -9.63 19.66 -25.05
C ARG A 24 -10.27 20.63 -24.06
N VAL A 25 -10.03 20.50 -22.75
CA VAL A 25 -10.69 21.32 -21.73
C VAL A 25 -9.69 21.97 -20.78
N VAL A 26 -8.89 22.90 -21.32
CA VAL A 26 -8.28 23.95 -20.50
C VAL A 26 -8.59 25.29 -21.17
N ALA A 27 -9.83 25.73 -20.97
CA ALA A 27 -10.21 27.12 -21.10
C ALA A 27 -11.19 27.45 -19.96
N THR A 28 -10.63 28.13 -18.96
CA THR A 28 -11.29 29.07 -18.04
C THR A 28 -12.41 28.56 -17.10
N LYS A 29 -12.02 28.30 -15.84
CA LYS A 29 -12.81 28.58 -14.63
C LYS A 29 -13.08 30.11 -14.55
N SER A 30 -14.01 30.63 -15.35
CA SER A 30 -14.54 31.99 -15.17
C SER A 30 -15.84 32.21 -15.95
N LEU A 31 -16.79 31.27 -15.91
CA LEU A 31 -18.12 31.45 -16.49
C LEU A 31 -19.13 30.64 -15.66
N LEU A 32 -19.40 31.08 -14.43
CA LEU A 32 -20.49 30.58 -13.58
C LEU A 32 -21.65 31.57 -13.48
N ALA A 33 -21.87 32.36 -14.54
CA ALA A 33 -23.04 33.21 -14.65
C ALA A 33 -23.60 33.12 -16.07
N SER A 34 -24.88 32.74 -16.16
CA SER A 34 -25.72 32.62 -17.36
C SER A 34 -25.36 31.49 -18.33
N VAL A 35 -26.23 30.49 -18.47
CA VAL A 35 -27.18 30.32 -19.59
C VAL A 35 -28.08 29.11 -19.29
N SER A 36 -29.37 29.29 -19.56
CA SER A 36 -30.51 28.39 -19.43
C SER A 36 -30.50 27.19 -20.39
N ALA A 37 -31.36 26.22 -20.06
CA ALA A 37 -31.59 24.94 -20.74
C ALA A 37 -31.74 25.03 -22.27
N GLU A 38 -31.06 24.11 -22.98
CA GLU A 38 -31.66 23.26 -24.03
C GLU A 38 -30.69 22.17 -24.51
N SER A 39 -31.28 21.08 -24.99
CA SER A 39 -30.74 19.76 -25.30
C SER A 39 -29.53 19.71 -26.24
N ARG A 40 -28.48 18.95 -25.85
CA ARG A 40 -27.63 18.16 -26.76
C ARG A 40 -27.17 16.86 -26.08
N THR A 41 -27.89 15.78 -26.37
CA THR A 41 -27.44 14.40 -26.19
C THR A 41 -26.45 14.05 -27.30
N SER A 42 -25.19 13.82 -26.95
CA SER A 42 -24.27 12.92 -27.67
C SER A 42 -22.93 12.81 -26.94
N ASP A 43 -22.71 11.65 -26.32
CA ASP A 43 -21.41 10.99 -26.13
C ASP A 43 -20.28 11.78 -25.46
N ILE A 44 -20.53 12.28 -24.25
CA ILE A 44 -19.48 12.36 -23.24
C ILE A 44 -19.43 10.98 -22.59
N ALA A 45 -18.52 10.12 -23.05
CA ALA A 45 -18.17 8.92 -22.30
C ALA A 45 -17.70 9.35 -20.91
N THR A 46 -18.57 9.16 -19.92
CA THR A 46 -18.34 9.40 -18.51
C THR A 46 -17.10 8.64 -18.06
N LEU A 47 -15.97 9.35 -17.89
CA LEU A 47 -14.88 8.97 -16.99
C LEU A 47 -15.43 9.06 -15.55
N GLY A 48 -16.33 8.14 -15.20
CA GLY A 48 -17.00 8.09 -13.91
C GLY A 48 -16.34 7.11 -12.92
N PRO A 49 -16.84 7.06 -11.66
CA PRO A 49 -16.37 6.18 -10.58
C PRO A 49 -16.47 4.66 -10.85
N GLN A 50 -16.91 4.24 -12.04
CA GLN A 50 -17.13 2.84 -12.39
C GLN A 50 -15.85 2.06 -12.75
N ASN A 51 -14.73 2.76 -13.02
CA ASN A 51 -13.43 2.10 -13.26
C ASN A 51 -12.50 2.11 -12.04
N GLU A 52 -12.85 2.88 -11.02
CA GLU A 52 -12.35 2.65 -9.67
C GLU A 52 -12.95 1.29 -9.24
N TYR A 53 -12.26 0.50 -8.42
CA TYR A 53 -12.74 -0.80 -7.90
C TYR A 53 -12.56 -2.04 -8.81
N LEU A 54 -12.02 -1.94 -10.02
CA LEU A 54 -11.87 -3.11 -10.91
C LEU A 54 -11.04 -4.24 -10.27
N LEU A 55 -9.93 -3.92 -9.60
CA LEU A 55 -9.14 -4.93 -8.89
C LEU A 55 -9.91 -5.49 -7.69
N GLN A 56 -10.64 -4.62 -6.98
CA GLN A 56 -11.45 -5.03 -5.83
C GLN A 56 -12.47 -6.10 -6.22
N THR A 57 -13.19 -5.92 -7.33
CA THR A 57 -14.17 -6.92 -7.81
C THR A 57 -13.55 -8.28 -8.15
N LYS A 58 -12.25 -8.34 -8.45
CA LYS A 58 -11.54 -9.59 -8.71
C LYS A 58 -10.88 -10.18 -7.47
N ILE A 59 -10.40 -9.35 -6.55
CA ILE A 59 -9.62 -9.78 -5.37
C ILE A 59 -10.56 -10.12 -4.21
N ARG A 60 -11.50 -9.24 -3.87
CA ARG A 60 -12.36 -9.38 -2.67
C ARG A 60 -13.10 -10.74 -2.62
N PRO A 61 -13.71 -11.25 -3.71
CA PRO A 61 -14.42 -12.54 -3.67
C PRO A 61 -13.50 -13.74 -3.38
N LEU A 62 -12.21 -13.66 -3.73
CA LEU A 62 -11.25 -14.72 -3.43
C LEU A 62 -11.03 -14.89 -1.93
N PHE A 63 -11.18 -13.81 -1.17
CA PHE A 63 -11.01 -13.77 0.28
C PHE A 63 -12.34 -13.69 1.03
N GLY A 64 -13.46 -14.02 0.35
CA GLY A 64 -14.79 -14.03 0.96
C GLY A 64 -15.37 -12.65 1.28
N LYS A 65 -14.71 -11.56 0.86
CA LYS A 65 -15.16 -10.18 1.09
C LYS A 65 -16.18 -9.78 0.03
N GLN A 66 -17.25 -9.13 0.47
CA GLN A 66 -18.34 -8.65 -0.40
C GLN A 66 -18.20 -7.16 -0.71
N GLY A 67 -18.89 -6.71 -1.75
CA GLY A 67 -18.94 -5.30 -2.16
C GLY A 67 -17.58 -4.73 -2.56
N VAL A 68 -17.43 -3.42 -2.44
CA VAL A 68 -16.20 -2.67 -2.64
C VAL A 68 -15.96 -1.80 -1.40
N ASN A 69 -14.69 -1.56 -1.07
CA ASN A 69 -14.33 -0.60 -0.06
C ASN A 69 -14.22 0.78 -0.73
N GLU A 70 -15.04 1.72 -0.27
CA GLU A 70 -15.17 3.10 -0.77
C GLU A 70 -14.43 4.13 0.11
N SER A 71 -13.57 3.70 1.04
CA SER A 71 -12.89 4.63 1.96
C SER A 71 -11.98 5.62 1.22
N GLU A 72 -12.04 6.88 1.66
CA GLU A 72 -11.20 7.96 1.16
C GLU A 72 -9.80 7.91 1.77
N ILE A 73 -8.85 8.62 1.15
CA ILE A 73 -7.52 8.80 1.71
C ILE A 73 -7.53 9.79 2.86
N GLY A 74 -6.78 9.51 3.93
CA GLY A 74 -6.53 10.47 5.01
C GLY A 74 -6.85 9.90 6.38
N THR A 75 -7.51 10.70 7.21
CA THR A 75 -7.94 10.30 8.57
C THR A 75 -8.86 9.09 8.50
N HIS A 76 -8.56 8.07 9.31
CA HIS A 76 -9.41 6.88 9.41
C HIS A 76 -10.75 7.26 10.07
N PRO A 77 -11.91 6.75 9.57
CA PRO A 77 -13.23 7.12 10.09
C PRO A 77 -13.38 6.99 11.61
N ASP A 78 -12.83 5.93 12.21
CA ASP A 78 -12.87 5.66 13.66
C ASP A 78 -12.14 6.67 14.55
N PHE A 79 -11.37 7.59 13.95
CA PHE A 79 -10.57 8.60 14.64
C PHE A 79 -10.83 10.03 14.13
N ILE A 80 -11.90 10.24 13.36
CA ILE A 80 -12.23 11.55 12.80
C ILE A 80 -12.56 12.58 13.88
N ASP A 81 -13.02 12.13 15.04
CA ASP A 81 -13.29 12.94 16.22
C ASP A 81 -12.02 13.54 16.85
N LEU A 82 -10.84 13.00 16.53
CA LEU A 82 -9.56 13.53 16.98
C LEU A 82 -9.07 14.71 16.12
N GLU A 83 -9.64 14.91 14.94
CA GLU A 83 -9.13 15.89 13.96
C GLU A 83 -9.20 17.33 14.50
N GLY A 84 -8.06 18.02 14.47
CA GLY A 84 -7.95 19.40 14.96
C GLY A 84 -8.03 19.55 16.49
N THR A 85 -8.02 18.44 17.24
CA THR A 85 -7.89 18.46 18.70
C THR A 85 -6.42 18.62 19.10
N ASP A 86 -6.14 19.40 20.14
CA ASP A 86 -4.76 19.60 20.62
C ASP A 86 -4.29 18.49 21.57
N THR A 87 -5.23 17.81 22.24
CA THR A 87 -4.95 16.81 23.29
C THR A 87 -5.80 15.55 23.18
N GLY A 88 -6.69 15.46 22.19
CA GLY A 88 -7.52 14.27 21.98
C GLY A 88 -6.65 13.12 21.52
N THR A 89 -6.69 12.01 22.26
CA THR A 89 -5.98 10.79 21.91
C THR A 89 -6.84 9.55 22.15
N LYS A 90 -6.51 8.47 21.44
CA LYS A 90 -7.18 7.18 21.58
C LYS A 90 -6.18 6.04 21.47
N ASN A 91 -6.09 5.21 22.50
CA ASN A 91 -5.36 3.95 22.47
C ASN A 91 -6.14 2.93 21.65
N GLN A 92 -5.58 2.49 20.53
CA GLN A 92 -6.21 1.48 19.68
C GLN A 92 -5.17 0.82 18.79
N TYR A 93 -5.19 -0.52 18.78
CA TYR A 93 -4.28 -1.34 18.00
C TYR A 93 -4.33 -0.97 16.50
N VAL A 94 -3.25 -1.29 15.79
CA VAL A 94 -3.24 -1.19 14.33
C VAL A 94 -2.20 -2.13 13.73
N CYS A 95 -2.52 -2.73 12.58
CA CYS A 95 -1.52 -3.32 11.71
C CYS A 95 -1.15 -2.31 10.60
N THR A 96 0.10 -1.86 10.59
CA THR A 96 0.58 -0.82 9.68
C THR A 96 1.31 -1.44 8.50
N LEU A 97 0.98 -1.01 7.29
CA LEU A 97 1.63 -1.43 6.05
C LEU A 97 2.24 -0.21 5.35
N PHE A 98 3.52 -0.31 5.02
CA PHE A 98 4.20 0.62 4.12
C PHE A 98 4.57 -0.11 2.83
N VAL A 99 4.20 0.48 1.69
CA VAL A 99 4.58 0.03 0.35
C VAL A 99 5.37 1.13 -0.31
N ASP A 100 6.48 0.78 -0.97
CA ASP A 100 7.33 1.73 -1.68
C ASP A 100 7.85 1.13 -2.99
N ILE A 101 8.07 1.98 -3.99
CA ILE A 101 8.56 1.57 -5.30
C ILE A 101 10.10 1.59 -5.32
N LYS A 102 10.71 0.41 -5.39
CA LYS A 102 12.15 0.29 -5.60
C LYS A 102 12.52 0.56 -7.06
N GLY A 103 13.30 1.62 -7.28
CA GLY A 103 13.86 1.98 -8.60
C GLY A 103 13.13 3.13 -9.29
N SER A 104 12.09 3.68 -8.66
CA SER A 104 11.25 4.77 -9.18
C SER A 104 12.02 6.01 -9.64
N THR A 105 13.07 6.42 -8.91
CA THR A 105 13.91 7.57 -9.27
C THR A 105 14.73 7.30 -10.52
N ARG A 106 15.16 6.05 -10.73
CA ARG A 106 15.96 5.68 -11.90
C ARG A 106 15.12 5.63 -13.18
N LEU A 107 13.82 5.35 -13.07
CA LEU A 107 12.91 5.31 -14.23
C LEU A 107 12.92 6.62 -15.02
N SER A 108 12.97 7.79 -14.38
CA SER A 108 13.02 9.09 -15.07
C SER A 108 14.33 9.37 -15.80
N LEU A 109 15.38 8.58 -15.53
CA LEU A 109 16.63 8.63 -16.28
C LEU A 109 16.65 7.69 -17.49
N LEU A 110 15.75 6.69 -17.50
CA LEU A 110 15.72 5.62 -18.49
C LEU A 110 14.58 5.78 -19.50
N TYR A 111 13.50 6.45 -19.12
CA TYR A 111 12.27 6.53 -19.89
C TYR A 111 11.69 7.95 -19.93
N PRO A 112 10.90 8.31 -20.95
CA PRO A 112 10.24 9.62 -21.03
C PRO A 112 9.38 9.94 -19.81
N LEU A 113 9.40 11.19 -19.35
CA LEU A 113 8.72 11.60 -18.12
C LEU A 113 7.21 11.34 -18.14
N ASP A 114 6.54 11.55 -19.27
CA ASP A 114 5.11 11.25 -19.42
C ASP A 114 4.80 9.76 -19.21
N THR A 115 5.63 8.89 -19.77
CA THR A 115 5.52 7.43 -19.58
C THR A 115 5.75 7.06 -18.12
N VAL A 116 6.78 7.63 -17.49
CA VAL A 116 7.10 7.38 -16.07
C VAL A 116 5.97 7.85 -15.17
N TYR A 117 5.39 9.02 -15.43
CA TYR A 117 4.25 9.53 -14.66
C TYR A 117 3.04 8.62 -14.77
N LEU A 118 2.63 8.25 -15.99
CA LEU A 118 1.48 7.37 -16.22
C LEU A 118 1.68 6.00 -15.55
N PHE A 119 2.89 5.44 -15.69
CA PHE A 119 3.24 4.18 -15.07
C PHE A 119 3.20 4.26 -13.53
N LYS A 120 3.87 5.25 -12.92
CA LYS A 120 3.86 5.44 -11.46
C LYS A 120 2.44 5.62 -10.93
N ASN A 121 1.63 6.44 -11.61
CA ASN A 121 0.24 6.66 -11.21
C ASN A 121 -0.58 5.36 -11.27
N ALA A 122 -0.46 4.57 -12.35
CA ALA A 122 -1.14 3.28 -12.48
C ALA A 122 -0.71 2.29 -11.38
N VAL A 123 0.58 2.30 -11.03
CA VAL A 123 1.13 1.48 -9.94
C VAL A 123 0.54 1.90 -8.59
N ILE A 124 0.54 3.20 -8.27
CA ILE A 124 0.02 3.68 -6.98
C ILE A 124 -1.47 3.34 -6.86
N LYS A 125 -2.25 3.53 -7.92
CA LYS A 125 -3.66 3.12 -7.96
C LYS A 125 -3.84 1.62 -7.74
N THR A 126 -2.99 0.81 -8.37
CA THR A 126 -2.97 -0.64 -8.14
C THR A 126 -2.70 -0.97 -6.67
N CYS A 127 -1.74 -0.31 -6.03
CA CYS A 127 -1.48 -0.49 -4.60
C CYS A 127 -2.69 -0.11 -3.74
N VAL A 128 -3.31 1.05 -4.01
CA VAL A 128 -4.51 1.53 -3.31
C VAL A 128 -5.67 0.54 -3.44
N GLU A 129 -5.96 0.05 -4.65
CA GLU A 129 -7.04 -0.91 -4.84
C GLU A 129 -6.76 -2.27 -4.19
N VAL A 130 -5.50 -2.73 -4.20
CA VAL A 130 -5.13 -3.97 -3.48
C VAL A 130 -5.31 -3.78 -1.98
N ILE A 131 -4.86 -2.68 -1.39
CA ILE A 131 -5.03 -2.38 0.04
C ILE A 131 -6.51 -2.37 0.43
N ARG A 132 -7.35 -1.65 -0.33
CA ARG A 132 -8.81 -1.59 -0.13
C ARG A 132 -9.50 -2.93 -0.38
N SER A 133 -8.92 -3.82 -1.19
CA SER A 133 -9.43 -5.18 -1.37
C SER A 133 -9.33 -6.04 -0.10
N PHE A 134 -8.49 -5.64 0.85
CA PHE A 134 -8.31 -6.27 2.16
C PHE A 134 -8.83 -5.39 3.29
N ASP A 135 -9.76 -4.48 2.99
CA ASP A 135 -10.35 -3.53 3.93
C ASP A 135 -9.32 -2.65 4.68
N GLY A 136 -8.11 -2.50 4.12
CA GLY A 136 -7.13 -1.56 4.62
C GLY A 136 -7.51 -0.12 4.26
N HIS A 137 -7.25 0.79 5.18
CA HIS A 137 -7.44 2.23 5.02
C HIS A 137 -6.16 2.89 4.54
N VAL A 138 -6.20 3.56 3.39
CA VAL A 138 -5.04 4.30 2.86
C VAL A 138 -4.93 5.63 3.58
N HIS A 139 -3.90 5.79 4.41
CA HIS A 139 -3.71 7.02 5.18
C HIS A 139 -3.07 8.12 4.34
N ARG A 140 -1.96 7.81 3.66
CA ARG A 140 -1.20 8.82 2.91
C ARG A 140 -0.46 8.24 1.71
N LEU A 141 -0.38 9.04 0.64
CA LEU A 141 0.54 8.85 -0.49
C LEU A 141 1.75 9.78 -0.30
N MET A 142 2.94 9.22 -0.21
CA MET A 142 4.20 9.96 0.00
C MET A 142 5.08 9.80 -1.25
N GLY A 143 4.73 10.53 -2.32
CA GLY A 143 5.38 10.36 -3.61
C GLY A 143 5.04 9.01 -4.24
N ASP A 144 5.97 8.07 -4.19
CA ASP A 144 5.83 6.70 -4.67
C ASP A 144 5.65 5.65 -3.56
N ALA A 145 5.48 6.11 -2.31
CA ALA A 145 5.13 5.27 -1.18
C ALA A 145 3.65 5.40 -0.79
N VAL A 146 3.09 4.32 -0.27
CA VAL A 146 1.71 4.22 0.25
C VAL A 146 1.79 3.74 1.70
N MET A 147 1.20 4.50 2.60
CA MET A 147 1.00 4.12 3.99
C MET A 147 -0.47 3.73 4.20
N ALA A 148 -0.70 2.57 4.82
CA ALA A 148 -2.03 2.09 5.10
C ALA A 148 -2.13 1.44 6.49
N PHE A 149 -3.33 1.50 7.03
CA PHE A 149 -3.70 0.93 8.31
C PHE A 149 -4.73 -0.18 8.11
N PHE A 150 -4.54 -1.28 8.82
CA PHE A 150 -5.48 -2.38 8.89
C PHE A 150 -5.95 -2.52 10.34
N GLY A 151 -7.25 -2.67 10.52
CA GLY A 151 -7.92 -2.63 11.82
C GLY A 151 -9.01 -1.58 11.84
N GLY A 152 -9.65 -1.46 12.99
CA GLY A 152 -10.80 -0.59 13.21
C GLY A 152 -11.52 -1.04 14.48
N SER A 153 -12.47 -0.26 14.98
CA SER A 153 -13.18 -0.59 16.22
C SER A 153 -14.01 -1.86 16.09
N ASP A 154 -14.44 -2.19 14.88
CA ASP A 154 -15.33 -3.32 14.58
C ASP A 154 -14.62 -4.48 13.87
N ILE A 155 -13.28 -4.49 13.87
CA ILE A 155 -12.47 -5.52 13.20
C ILE A 155 -11.71 -6.29 14.28
N ASP A 156 -11.63 -7.62 14.17
CA ASP A 156 -10.78 -8.40 15.08
C ASP A 156 -9.29 -8.16 14.76
N LYS A 157 -8.44 -8.13 15.78
CA LYS A 157 -6.98 -7.93 15.64
C LYS A 157 -6.35 -8.96 14.69
N GLU A 158 -6.76 -10.21 14.81
CA GLU A 158 -6.31 -11.33 13.99
C GLU A 158 -6.70 -11.14 12.52
N ASN A 159 -7.91 -10.64 12.26
CA ASN A 159 -8.37 -10.35 10.91
C ASN A 159 -7.57 -9.18 10.30
N ALA A 160 -7.31 -8.12 11.06
CA ALA A 160 -6.49 -7.00 10.62
C ALA A 160 -5.07 -7.45 10.21
N VAL A 161 -4.44 -8.29 11.02
CA VAL A 161 -3.11 -8.84 10.71
C VAL A 161 -3.16 -9.79 9.51
N ALA A 162 -4.16 -10.66 9.44
CA ALA A 162 -4.33 -11.57 8.30
C ALA A 162 -4.54 -10.80 6.98
N ASP A 163 -5.34 -9.73 7.00
CA ASP A 163 -5.60 -8.87 5.86
C ASP A 163 -4.35 -8.12 5.41
N ALA A 164 -3.56 -7.55 6.33
CA ALA A 164 -2.29 -6.90 6.00
C ALA A 164 -1.26 -7.85 5.37
N ILE A 165 -1.20 -9.10 5.86
CA ILE A 165 -0.32 -10.14 5.31
C ILE A 165 -0.82 -10.58 3.93
N ASN A 166 -2.12 -10.85 3.77
CA ASN A 166 -2.70 -11.21 2.47
C ASN A 166 -2.55 -10.08 1.44
N CYS A 167 -2.67 -8.81 1.87
CA CYS A 167 -2.36 -7.64 1.06
C CYS A 167 -0.89 -7.68 0.60
N SER A 168 0.05 -7.90 1.52
CA SER A 168 1.49 -8.02 1.20
C SER A 168 1.79 -9.11 0.16
N VAL A 169 1.17 -10.28 0.31
CA VAL A 169 1.28 -11.39 -0.66
C VAL A 169 0.64 -11.02 -2.00
N THR A 170 -0.51 -10.35 -1.98
CA THR A 170 -1.25 -9.98 -3.20
C THR A 170 -0.55 -8.90 -3.99
N LEU A 171 0.01 -7.87 -3.34
CA LEU A 171 0.87 -6.87 -3.99
C LEU A 171 2.03 -7.53 -4.73
N ARG A 172 2.65 -8.53 -4.09
CA ARG A 172 3.73 -9.32 -4.69
C ARG A 172 3.25 -10.15 -5.88
N ALA A 173 2.05 -10.73 -5.80
CA ALA A 173 1.45 -11.48 -6.89
C ALA A 173 1.07 -10.59 -8.08
N VAL A 174 0.44 -9.43 -7.84
CA VAL A 174 0.09 -8.46 -8.88
C VAL A 174 1.34 -7.93 -9.58
N LEU A 175 2.41 -7.68 -8.82
CA LEU A 175 3.70 -7.29 -9.39
C LEU A 175 4.24 -8.33 -10.37
N GLU A 176 4.34 -9.59 -9.95
CA GLU A 176 4.92 -10.66 -10.77
C GLU A 176 4.01 -11.09 -11.93
N LYS A 177 2.70 -11.13 -11.71
CA LYS A 177 1.73 -11.68 -12.66
C LYS A 177 1.13 -10.64 -13.60
N SER A 178 1.22 -9.35 -13.30
CA SER A 178 0.55 -8.32 -14.11
C SER A 178 1.45 -7.14 -14.46
N ILE A 179 2.06 -6.49 -13.45
CA ILE A 179 2.89 -5.30 -13.70
C ILE A 179 4.13 -5.63 -14.53
N LYS A 180 4.89 -6.67 -14.16
CA LYS A 180 6.10 -7.06 -14.92
C LYS A 180 5.79 -7.54 -16.34
N PRO A 181 4.80 -8.40 -16.61
CA PRO A 181 4.38 -8.72 -17.97
C PRO A 181 4.03 -7.48 -18.79
N TRP A 182 3.28 -6.54 -18.21
CA TRP A 182 2.95 -5.27 -18.87
C TRP A 182 4.21 -4.45 -19.19
N MET A 183 5.17 -4.36 -18.26
CA MET A 183 6.43 -3.66 -18.50
C MET A 183 7.19 -4.25 -19.69
N ILE A 184 7.32 -5.58 -19.75
CA ILE A 184 8.01 -6.28 -20.84
C ILE A 184 7.33 -6.00 -22.18
N LYS A 185 5.99 -6.09 -22.24
CA LYS A 185 5.19 -5.78 -23.42
C LYS A 185 5.37 -4.34 -23.91
N ASN A 186 5.61 -3.41 -22.99
CA ASN A 186 5.82 -1.98 -23.29
C ASN A 186 7.30 -1.58 -23.34
N SER A 187 8.22 -2.53 -23.52
CA SER A 187 9.68 -2.28 -23.64
C SER A 187 10.30 -1.56 -22.43
N ILE A 188 9.73 -1.76 -21.25
CA ILE A 188 10.29 -1.32 -19.96
C ILE A 188 10.92 -2.55 -19.29
N ASP A 189 12.16 -2.44 -18.83
CA ASP A 189 12.86 -3.56 -18.22
C ASP A 189 12.28 -3.84 -16.82
N ALA A 190 11.72 -5.03 -16.64
CA ALA A 190 11.15 -5.48 -15.38
C ALA A 190 12.14 -5.46 -14.20
N LYS A 191 13.46 -5.38 -14.45
CA LYS A 191 14.49 -5.23 -13.42
C LYS A 191 14.55 -3.81 -12.84
N ASP A 192 14.06 -2.80 -13.53
CA ASP A 192 14.15 -1.40 -13.11
C ASP A 192 13.08 -1.00 -12.09
N PHE A 193 12.16 -1.91 -11.80
CA PHE A 193 11.04 -1.69 -10.90
C PHE A 193 10.84 -2.85 -9.92
N GLY A 194 10.25 -2.56 -8.77
CA GLY A 194 9.81 -3.56 -7.80
C GLY A 194 9.20 -2.92 -6.57
N PHE A 195 8.63 -3.74 -5.69
CA PHE A 195 8.07 -3.26 -4.43
C PHE A 195 9.00 -3.55 -3.25
N ARG A 196 8.96 -2.67 -2.26
CA ARG A 196 9.42 -2.93 -0.89
C ARG A 196 8.23 -2.78 0.02
N VAL A 197 8.00 -3.76 0.88
CA VAL A 197 6.88 -3.73 1.82
C VAL A 197 7.42 -3.92 3.24
N GLY A 198 6.90 -3.15 4.18
CA GLY A 198 7.09 -3.34 5.61
C GLY A 198 5.74 -3.43 6.29
N CYS A 199 5.58 -4.41 7.16
CA CYS A 199 4.33 -4.67 7.87
C CYS A 199 4.64 -4.95 9.34
N ASP A 200 3.89 -4.33 10.23
CA ASP A 200 4.00 -4.57 11.67
C ASP A 200 2.66 -4.37 12.37
N PHE A 201 2.55 -4.89 13.59
CA PHE A 201 1.35 -4.81 14.41
C PHE A 201 1.71 -4.26 15.78
N GLY A 202 1.01 -3.21 16.22
CA GLY A 202 1.07 -2.74 17.60
C GLY A 202 -0.28 -2.92 18.28
N ASP A 203 -0.27 -3.39 19.52
CA ASP A 203 -1.48 -3.61 20.31
C ASP A 203 -2.02 -2.30 20.92
N ASP A 204 -3.21 -2.33 21.54
CA ASP A 204 -3.93 -1.14 22.05
C ASP A 204 -3.07 -0.26 22.97
N GLN A 205 -2.21 -0.86 23.78
CA GLN A 205 -1.35 -0.15 24.72
C GLN A 205 -0.06 0.38 24.08
N GLU A 206 0.27 -0.07 22.88
CA GLU A 206 1.50 0.27 22.17
C GLU A 206 1.26 1.34 21.09
N VAL A 207 -0.01 1.60 20.78
CA VAL A 207 -0.43 2.50 19.71
C VAL A 207 -1.35 3.58 20.28
N LEU A 208 -0.97 4.83 20.04
CA LEU A 208 -1.75 6.00 20.39
C LEU A 208 -2.11 6.76 19.12
N TRP A 209 -3.40 6.97 18.89
CA TRP A 209 -3.91 7.84 17.82
C TRP A 209 -4.08 9.26 18.35
N GLY A 210 -3.77 10.24 17.51
CA GLY A 210 -3.94 11.65 17.83
C GLY A 210 -3.78 12.54 16.60
N SER A 211 -4.17 13.80 16.74
CA SER A 211 -3.97 14.83 15.72
C SER A 211 -2.54 15.38 15.78
N PHE A 212 -1.86 15.39 14.63
CA PHE A 212 -0.53 15.94 14.45
C PHE A 212 -0.60 17.17 13.53
N GLY A 213 0.11 18.24 13.90
CA GLY A 213 0.16 19.48 13.14
C GLY A 213 -0.82 20.53 13.66
N TYR A 214 -1.28 21.41 12.78
CA TYR A 214 -2.24 22.46 13.11
C TYR A 214 -3.61 22.13 12.56
N GLN A 215 -4.65 22.77 13.09
CA GLN A 215 -6.06 22.53 12.73
C GLN A 215 -6.35 22.48 11.22
N ASN A 216 -5.70 23.35 10.42
CA ASN A 216 -5.89 23.42 8.96
C ASN A 216 -4.76 22.76 8.15
N VAL A 217 -3.69 22.32 8.82
CA VAL A 217 -2.48 21.73 8.20
C VAL A 217 -1.99 20.63 9.14
N GLY A 218 -2.79 19.57 9.24
CA GLY A 218 -2.56 18.46 10.15
C GLY A 218 -3.21 17.19 9.64
N GLU A 219 -2.98 16.11 10.37
CA GLU A 219 -3.60 14.81 10.12
C GLU A 219 -3.75 14.03 11.43
N VAL A 220 -4.78 13.20 11.53
CA VAL A 220 -4.85 12.20 12.58
C VAL A 220 -4.05 10.99 12.16
N SER A 221 -3.08 10.58 12.98
CA SER A 221 -2.24 9.42 12.70
C SER A 221 -1.98 8.61 13.97
N ALA A 222 -1.50 7.39 13.77
CA ALA A 222 -1.05 6.52 14.84
C ALA A 222 0.43 6.79 15.16
N THR A 223 0.78 6.76 16.44
CA THR A 223 2.18 6.71 16.89
C THR A 223 2.40 5.51 17.80
N GLY A 224 3.59 4.92 17.69
CA GLY A 224 3.96 3.71 18.39
C GLY A 224 5.20 3.10 17.75
N LEU A 225 5.98 2.34 18.53
CA LEU A 225 7.21 1.73 18.04
C LEU A 225 6.95 0.89 16.78
N GLN A 226 5.87 0.11 16.79
CA GLN A 226 5.50 -0.81 15.71
C GLN A 226 5.02 -0.06 14.46
N VAL A 227 4.31 1.05 14.62
CA VAL A 227 3.91 1.93 13.51
C VAL A 227 5.14 2.48 12.79
N ASP A 228 6.12 2.99 13.55
CA ASP A 228 7.37 3.50 13.01
C ASP A 228 8.24 2.39 12.42
N MET A 229 8.26 1.21 13.05
CA MET A 229 9.01 0.05 12.58
C MET A 229 8.53 -0.42 11.21
N ALA A 230 7.23 -0.36 10.90
CA ALA A 230 6.73 -0.72 9.57
C ALA A 230 7.45 0.04 8.44
N SER A 231 7.69 1.34 8.61
CA SER A 231 8.46 2.15 7.62
C SER A 231 9.94 1.76 7.56
N LYS A 232 10.58 1.49 8.71
CA LYS A 232 11.99 1.06 8.78
C LYS A 232 12.17 -0.32 8.12
N LEU A 233 11.24 -1.24 8.39
CA LEU A 233 11.18 -2.57 7.79
C LEU A 233 11.02 -2.49 6.27
N GLN A 234 10.15 -1.61 5.78
CA GLN A 234 10.03 -1.32 4.34
C GLN A 234 11.38 -0.87 3.77
N GLY A 235 12.06 0.07 4.43
CA GLY A 235 13.38 0.56 4.02
C GLY A 235 14.45 -0.56 3.95
N LEU A 236 14.39 -1.51 4.88
CA LEU A 236 15.27 -2.67 4.96
C LEU A 236 14.90 -3.78 3.95
N ALA A 237 13.69 -3.82 3.41
CA ALA A 237 13.30 -4.82 2.43
C ALA A 237 14.18 -4.73 1.18
N ASN A 238 14.65 -5.89 0.67
CA ASN A 238 15.23 -5.89 -0.67
C ASN A 238 14.12 -5.70 -1.69
N LYS A 239 14.51 -5.42 -2.95
CA LYS A 239 13.56 -5.40 -4.06
C LYS A 239 12.70 -6.65 -4.00
N ASN A 240 11.39 -6.49 -4.16
CA ASN A 240 10.42 -7.56 -4.29
C ASN A 240 10.18 -8.38 -3.01
N GLN A 241 10.46 -7.80 -1.84
CA GLN A 241 10.29 -8.46 -0.54
C GLN A 241 9.35 -7.66 0.37
N ALA A 242 8.68 -8.40 1.25
CA ALA A 242 7.96 -7.87 2.39
C ALA A 242 8.68 -8.26 3.68
N MET A 243 8.84 -7.31 4.60
CA MET A 243 9.41 -7.50 5.92
C MET A 243 8.29 -7.48 6.96
N LEU A 244 8.34 -8.41 7.92
CA LEU A 244 7.44 -8.51 9.06
C LEU A 244 8.21 -8.11 10.33
N GLY A 245 7.60 -7.26 11.14
CA GLY A 245 8.15 -6.79 12.41
C GLY A 245 7.79 -7.66 13.60
N GLN A 246 8.48 -7.43 14.72
CA GLN A 246 8.36 -8.25 15.91
C GLN A 246 6.93 -8.29 16.46
N GLY A 247 6.23 -7.15 16.53
CA GLY A 247 4.87 -7.11 17.07
C GLY A 247 3.92 -8.01 16.29
N LEU A 248 4.02 -8.01 14.96
CA LEU A 248 3.28 -8.95 14.11
C LEU A 248 3.71 -10.40 14.36
N LEU A 249 5.01 -10.67 14.39
CA LEU A 249 5.54 -12.04 14.54
C LEU A 249 5.11 -12.67 15.86
N ASP A 250 5.17 -11.89 16.94
CA ASP A 250 4.85 -12.33 18.30
C ASP A 250 3.32 -12.46 18.48
N PHE A 251 2.51 -11.55 17.92
CA PHE A 251 1.04 -11.58 18.07
C PHE A 251 0.39 -12.83 17.47
N VAL A 252 0.78 -13.23 16.25
CA VAL A 252 0.20 -14.42 15.58
C VAL A 252 1.05 -15.68 15.68
N ASP A 253 2.10 -15.67 16.52
CA ASP A 253 3.12 -16.73 16.59
C ASP A 253 3.57 -17.20 15.19
N TRP A 254 4.09 -16.25 14.41
CA TRP A 254 4.24 -16.43 12.96
C TRP A 254 5.18 -17.61 12.63
N PRO A 255 4.72 -18.62 11.86
CA PRO A 255 5.51 -19.83 11.66
C PRO A 255 6.78 -19.57 10.84
N ASP A 256 7.91 -20.14 11.29
CA ASP A 256 9.20 -20.05 10.60
C ASP A 256 9.14 -20.54 9.14
N LYS A 257 8.27 -21.52 8.85
CA LYS A 257 8.04 -22.01 7.47
C LYS A 257 7.64 -20.87 6.51
N TYR A 258 6.92 -19.86 6.98
CA TYR A 258 6.42 -18.75 6.16
C TYR A 258 7.27 -17.49 6.29
N SER A 259 8.45 -17.57 6.90
CA SER A 259 9.38 -16.46 7.00
C SER A 259 10.83 -16.88 6.78
N LYS A 260 11.74 -15.91 6.68
CA LYS A 260 13.19 -16.13 6.60
C LYS A 260 13.91 -15.05 7.39
N ILE A 261 15.06 -15.40 7.97
CA ILE A 261 15.97 -14.40 8.53
C ILE A 261 16.56 -13.58 7.37
N LYS A 262 16.62 -12.26 7.52
CA LYS A 262 17.25 -11.41 6.52
C LYS A 262 18.75 -11.67 6.51
N VAL A 263 19.34 -11.74 5.31
CA VAL A 263 20.78 -11.88 5.15
C VAL A 263 21.36 -10.69 4.41
N LYS A 264 22.61 -10.35 4.72
CA LYS A 264 23.40 -9.34 4.02
C LYS A 264 24.77 -9.91 3.70
N GLU A 265 25.16 -9.81 2.44
CA GLU A 265 26.53 -10.11 2.02
C GLU A 265 27.46 -8.97 2.42
N LYS A 266 28.54 -9.28 3.14
CA LYS A 266 29.60 -8.34 3.48
C LYS A 266 30.95 -9.05 3.36
N ASN A 267 31.82 -8.52 2.50
CA ASN A 267 33.17 -9.08 2.26
C ASN A 267 33.15 -10.57 1.85
N GLY A 268 32.17 -11.00 1.06
CA GLY A 268 32.02 -12.40 0.64
C GLY A 268 31.51 -13.35 1.73
N GLN A 269 31.07 -12.83 2.88
CA GLN A 269 30.41 -13.60 3.93
C GLN A 269 28.94 -13.20 4.06
N THR A 270 28.08 -14.21 4.18
CA THR A 270 26.67 -14.03 4.49
C THR A 270 26.49 -13.78 5.98
N GLN A 271 26.01 -12.58 6.33
CA GLN A 271 25.66 -12.23 7.71
C GLN A 271 24.15 -12.28 7.92
N ASN A 272 23.70 -12.99 8.96
CA ASN A 272 22.31 -12.98 9.41
C ASN A 272 21.98 -11.66 10.12
N LEU A 273 20.82 -11.10 9.79
CA LEU A 273 20.24 -9.90 10.37
C LEU A 273 18.87 -10.27 10.97
N PRO A 274 18.83 -10.89 12.16
CA PRO A 274 17.59 -11.29 12.82
C PRO A 274 16.83 -10.11 13.42
N VAL A 275 17.51 -8.98 13.61
CA VAL A 275 16.97 -7.78 14.26
C VAL A 275 17.25 -6.53 13.42
N VAL A 276 16.43 -5.51 13.61
CA VAL A 276 16.58 -4.19 12.96
C VAL A 276 17.88 -3.53 13.42
N LEU A 277 18.65 -3.00 12.46
CA LEU A 277 19.89 -2.27 12.72
C LEU A 277 19.89 -0.89 12.00
N PRO A 278 20.49 0.15 12.61
CA PRO A 278 21.08 0.17 13.95
C PRO A 278 20.02 -0.07 15.04
N ASN A 279 20.46 -0.64 16.16
CA ASN A 279 19.55 -0.97 17.24
C ASN A 279 19.02 0.29 17.92
N LEU A 280 17.81 0.20 18.48
CA LEU A 280 17.26 1.23 19.34
C LEU A 280 17.50 0.83 20.80
N THR A 281 17.60 1.83 21.66
CA THR A 281 17.70 1.62 23.10
C THR A 281 16.46 2.18 23.79
N ASN A 282 15.97 1.49 24.80
CA ASN A 282 14.92 2.03 25.66
C ASN A 282 15.46 3.11 26.61
N ALA A 283 14.60 3.65 27.48
CA ALA A 283 14.95 4.69 28.45
C ALA A 283 16.11 4.31 29.40
N ASN A 284 16.36 3.01 29.60
CA ASN A 284 17.44 2.51 30.44
C ASN A 284 18.75 2.26 29.67
N GLY A 285 18.82 2.64 28.39
CA GLY A 285 19.97 2.39 27.52
C GLY A 285 20.11 0.93 27.07
N MET A 286 19.12 0.08 27.34
CA MET A 286 19.16 -1.32 26.92
C MET A 286 18.67 -1.45 25.48
N SER A 287 19.44 -2.20 24.69
CA SER A 287 19.09 -2.58 23.32
C SER A 287 17.75 -3.30 23.29
N ILE A 288 16.87 -2.93 22.35
CA ILE A 288 15.57 -3.60 22.19
C ILE A 288 15.64 -4.85 21.32
N ASP A 289 16.69 -4.98 20.49
CA ASP A 289 16.91 -6.14 19.61
C ASP A 289 15.65 -6.50 18.80
N TYR A 290 15.01 -5.48 18.21
CA TYR A 290 13.71 -5.62 17.56
C TYR A 290 13.75 -6.63 16.41
N LYS A 291 13.06 -7.76 16.57
CA LYS A 291 13.09 -8.87 15.61
C LYS A 291 12.48 -8.44 14.27
N MET A 292 13.02 -9.00 13.18
CA MET A 292 12.45 -8.85 11.85
C MET A 292 12.63 -10.11 11.02
N ARG A 293 11.67 -10.40 10.13
CA ARG A 293 11.75 -11.51 9.18
C ARG A 293 11.30 -11.09 7.79
N ILE A 294 11.82 -11.74 6.75
CA ILE A 294 11.32 -11.64 5.39
C ILE A 294 10.12 -12.59 5.25
N LEU A 295 8.98 -12.09 4.78
CA LEU A 295 7.84 -12.93 4.40
C LEU A 295 8.23 -13.87 3.25
N ASN A 296 8.04 -15.18 3.42
CA ASN A 296 8.38 -16.16 2.41
C ASN A 296 7.25 -16.33 1.37
N TYR A 297 7.20 -15.42 0.39
CA TYR A 297 6.16 -15.40 -0.65
C TYR A 297 5.85 -16.77 -1.29
N ARG A 298 6.89 -17.57 -1.61
CA ARG A 298 6.69 -18.91 -2.23
C ARG A 298 5.93 -19.86 -1.33
N ASN A 299 6.12 -19.77 -0.02
CA ASN A 299 5.38 -20.59 0.92
C ASN A 299 4.03 -19.95 1.26
N SER A 300 3.96 -18.62 1.31
CA SER A 300 2.74 -17.88 1.65
C SER A 300 1.63 -18.02 0.62
N ILE A 301 1.97 -18.19 -0.67
CA ILE A 301 0.97 -18.45 -1.70
C ILE A 301 0.17 -19.74 -1.46
N ASN A 302 0.68 -20.67 -0.64
CA ASN A 302 0.01 -21.94 -0.37
C ASN A 302 -1.17 -21.81 0.60
N PHE A 303 -1.13 -20.83 1.50
CA PHE A 303 -2.25 -20.53 2.40
C PHE A 303 -3.12 -19.38 1.89
N SER A 304 -2.62 -18.57 0.95
CA SER A 304 -3.40 -17.50 0.32
C SER A 304 -4.47 -18.06 -0.61
N ALA A 305 -5.62 -17.39 -0.68
CA ALA A 305 -6.72 -17.76 -1.58
C ALA A 305 -6.51 -17.32 -3.04
N LEU A 306 -5.33 -16.79 -3.37
CA LEU A 306 -5.00 -16.37 -4.74
C LEU A 306 -4.96 -17.56 -5.72
N PRO A 307 -5.33 -17.37 -7.00
CA PRO A 307 -5.28 -18.43 -8.00
C PRO A 307 -3.86 -18.99 -8.15
N ARG A 308 -3.75 -20.32 -8.07
CA ARG A 308 -2.51 -21.04 -8.35
C ARG A 308 -2.19 -20.97 -9.85
N ALA A 309 -0.89 -20.89 -10.15
CA ALA A 309 -0.38 -21.08 -11.50
C ALA A 309 -0.29 -22.59 -11.78
#